data_AF-Q8I9B3-F1
#
_entry.id   AF-Q8I9B3-F1
#
_cell.length_a   1.000
_cell.length_b   1.000
_cell.length_c   1.000
_cell.angle_alpha   90.00
_cell.angle_beta   90.00
_cell.angle_gamma   90.00
#
_symmetry.space_group_name_H-M   'P 1'
#
loop_
_entity.id
_entity.type
_entity.pdbx_description
1 polymer ?
#
loop_
_entity_poly.entity_id
_entity_poly.type
_entity_poly.pdbx_seq_one_letter_code
_entity_poly.pdbx_strand_id
1 'polypeptide(L)'
;PRRQKLCINDLKSLTNDSSEEELRKAFINCAAKEIHFSWKKYEDDKQKETPKYDAREELRKGKIPEDFKRQMFYTFGDYRDLRLGKDIGSHVDTKNISTNVQNILEKQNGQHRVPKLTADDWWEKNAESIWQGMLCALSYDTTKKNMDYEAQKELNSNYNYNTIKDDLADFATRPQFFRW
;
A
#
# COMPACT_ATOMS: atom_id res chain seq x y z
N PRO A 1 -14.89 -3.82 -8.72
CA PRO A 1 -13.70 -3.09 -9.20
C PRO A 1 -12.76 -2.75 -8.02
N ARG A 2 -11.43 -2.91 -8.16
CA ARG A 2 -10.44 -2.82 -7.06
C ARG A 2 -10.57 -1.51 -6.27
N ARG A 3 -10.41 -0.36 -6.95
CA ARG A 3 -10.43 0.96 -6.30
C ARG A 3 -11.68 1.22 -5.45
N GLN A 4 -12.86 0.82 -5.93
CA GLN A 4 -14.13 1.07 -5.21
C GLN A 4 -14.19 0.35 -3.85
N LYS A 5 -13.39 -0.70 -3.65
CA LYS A 5 -13.33 -1.51 -2.44
C LYS A 5 -11.99 -1.38 -1.70
N LEU A 6 -11.20 -0.34 -2.02
CA LEU A 6 -9.89 -0.10 -1.42
C LEU A 6 -9.99 -0.05 0.11
N CYS A 7 -9.13 -0.79 0.80
CA CYS A 7 -9.10 -0.86 2.25
C CYS A 7 -8.67 0.47 2.90
N ILE A 8 -9.62 1.33 3.27
CA ILE A 8 -9.34 2.65 3.90
C ILE A 8 -9.74 2.72 5.38
N ASN A 9 -10.07 1.59 6.01
CA ASN A 9 -10.72 1.58 7.32
C ASN A 9 -9.91 2.27 8.42
N ASP A 10 -8.62 1.96 8.53
CA ASP A 10 -7.76 2.56 9.55
C ASP A 10 -7.55 4.06 9.27
N LEU A 11 -7.47 4.45 7.99
CA LEU A 11 -7.39 5.85 7.57
C LEU A 11 -8.65 6.65 7.90
N LYS A 12 -9.84 6.04 7.82
CA LYS A 12 -11.10 6.66 8.23
C LYS A 12 -11.19 6.91 9.74
N SER A 13 -10.47 6.10 10.53
CA SER A 13 -10.46 6.23 11.99
C SER A 13 -9.56 7.34 12.51
N LEU A 14 -8.70 7.91 11.65
CA LEU A 14 -7.84 9.03 12.00
C LEU A 14 -8.67 10.28 12.28
N THR A 15 -8.27 11.01 13.31
CA THR A 15 -8.84 12.31 13.66
C THR A 15 -7.75 13.37 13.59
N ASN A 16 -8.13 14.64 13.75
CA ASN A 16 -7.16 15.73 13.82
C ASN A 16 -6.17 15.57 14.97
N ASP A 17 -6.49 14.80 16.01
CA ASP A 17 -5.66 14.60 17.20
C ASP A 17 -4.73 13.38 17.10
N SER A 18 -4.83 12.60 16.01
CA SER A 18 -3.91 11.50 15.74
C SER A 18 -2.48 12.00 15.53
N SER A 19 -1.52 11.15 15.87
CA SER A 19 -0.08 11.37 15.73
C SER A 19 0.44 10.99 14.33
N GLU A 20 1.66 11.45 13.98
CA GLU A 20 2.35 11.04 12.75
C GLU A 20 2.56 9.51 12.70
N GLU A 21 2.80 8.86 13.84
CA GLU A 21 3.00 7.42 13.91
C GLU A 21 1.69 6.65 13.71
N GLU A 22 0.56 7.15 14.22
CA GLU A 22 -0.76 6.56 13.93
C GLU A 22 -1.13 6.71 12.45
N LEU A 23 -0.82 7.86 11.85
CA LEU A 23 -0.96 8.07 10.41
C LEU A 23 -0.11 7.03 9.63
N ARG A 24 1.15 6.85 10.01
CA ARG A 24 2.05 5.87 9.38
C ARG A 24 1.51 4.45 9.47
N LYS A 25 1.10 4.05 10.68
CA LYS A 25 0.52 2.72 10.92
C LYS A 25 -0.77 2.51 10.13
N ALA A 26 -1.64 3.52 10.03
CA ALA A 26 -2.87 3.42 9.27
C ALA A 26 -2.60 3.15 7.79
N PHE A 27 -1.66 3.87 7.17
CA PHE A 27 -1.26 3.62 5.77
C PHE A 27 -0.66 2.23 5.56
N ILE A 28 0.26 1.80 6.42
CA ILE A 28 0.87 0.46 6.35
C ILE A 28 -0.20 -0.63 6.48
N ASN A 29 -1.07 -0.52 7.49
CA ASN A 29 -2.12 -1.51 7.74
C ASN A 29 -3.12 -1.58 6.59
N CYS A 30 -3.58 -0.44 6.09
CA CYS A 30 -4.50 -0.37 4.95
C CYS A 30 -3.88 -1.02 3.70
N ALA A 31 -2.63 -0.68 3.38
CA ALA A 31 -1.93 -1.26 2.24
C ALA A 31 -1.70 -2.78 2.41
N ALA A 32 -1.26 -3.21 3.59
CA ALA A 32 -1.08 -4.62 3.91
C ALA A 32 -2.39 -5.42 3.82
N LYS A 33 -3.48 -4.92 4.43
CA LYS A 33 -4.80 -5.56 4.37
C LYS A 33 -5.34 -5.65 2.93
N GLU A 34 -5.19 -4.58 2.15
CA GLU A 34 -5.59 -4.57 0.73
C GLU A 34 -4.86 -5.66 -0.07
N ILE A 35 -3.54 -5.76 0.11
CA ILE A 35 -2.73 -6.77 -0.59
C ILE A 35 -3.04 -8.18 -0.10
N HIS A 36 -3.23 -8.38 1.21
CA HIS A 36 -3.61 -9.66 1.77
C HIS A 36 -4.90 -10.22 1.15
N PHE A 37 -5.97 -9.42 1.16
CA PHE A 37 -7.26 -9.86 0.61
C PHE A 37 -7.24 -9.97 -0.92
N SER A 38 -6.51 -9.09 -1.61
CA SER A 38 -6.33 -9.18 -3.07
C SER A 38 -5.56 -10.44 -3.46
N TRP A 39 -4.51 -10.79 -2.70
CA TRP A 39 -3.71 -11.98 -2.93
C TRP A 39 -4.52 -13.25 -2.71
N LYS A 40 -5.27 -13.32 -1.59
CA LYS A 40 -6.16 -14.45 -1.33
C LYS A 40 -7.14 -14.67 -2.48
N LYS A 41 -7.75 -13.58 -2.98
CA LYS A 41 -8.64 -13.67 -4.14
C LYS A 41 -7.89 -14.15 -5.38
N TYR A 42 -6.69 -13.63 -5.62
CA TYR A 42 -5.85 -14.04 -6.75
C TYR A 42 -5.52 -15.53 -6.70
N GLU A 43 -5.16 -16.07 -5.53
CA GLU A 43 -4.95 -17.51 -5.31
C GLU A 43 -6.21 -18.32 -5.64
N ASP A 44 -7.36 -17.92 -5.11
CA ASP A 44 -8.65 -18.59 -5.35
C ASP A 44 -9.03 -18.59 -6.84
N ASP A 45 -8.80 -17.48 -7.55
CA ASP A 45 -9.11 -17.34 -8.98
C ASP A 45 -8.14 -18.19 -9.83
N LYS A 46 -6.83 -18.15 -9.54
CA LYS A 46 -5.84 -18.99 -10.24
C LYS A 46 -6.04 -20.48 -10.00
N GLN A 47 -6.46 -20.88 -8.79
CA GLN A 47 -6.76 -22.28 -8.51
C GLN A 47 -7.95 -22.79 -9.33
N LYS A 48 -8.92 -21.93 -9.65
CA LYS A 48 -10.07 -22.27 -10.53
C LYS A 48 -9.66 -22.31 -12.00
N GLU A 49 -8.88 -21.33 -12.45
CA GLU A 49 -8.43 -21.22 -13.84
C GLU A 49 -7.38 -22.28 -14.20
N THR A 50 -6.47 -22.59 -13.28
CA THR A 50 -5.34 -23.50 -13.48
C THR A 50 -5.05 -24.27 -12.19
N PRO A 51 -5.72 -25.40 -11.92
CA PRO A 51 -5.64 -26.12 -10.63
C PRO A 51 -4.24 -26.64 -10.24
N LYS A 52 -3.29 -26.68 -11.18
CA LYS A 52 -1.90 -27.08 -10.94
C LYS A 52 -0.96 -25.90 -10.63
N TYR A 53 -1.44 -24.67 -10.78
CA TYR A 53 -0.62 -23.48 -10.55
C TYR A 53 -0.57 -23.16 -9.07
N ASP A 54 0.61 -23.33 -8.47
CA ASP A 54 0.86 -22.93 -7.08
C ASP A 54 1.43 -21.51 -7.03
N ALA A 55 0.55 -20.54 -6.82
CA ALA A 55 0.93 -19.14 -6.65
C ALA A 55 1.88 -18.91 -5.47
N ARG A 56 1.81 -19.76 -4.44
CA ARG A 56 2.64 -19.68 -3.23
C ARG A 56 4.07 -20.15 -3.49
N GLU A 57 4.22 -21.18 -4.32
CA GLU A 57 5.54 -21.65 -4.76
C GLU A 57 6.29 -20.55 -5.53
N GLU A 58 5.60 -19.79 -6.39
CA GLU A 58 6.21 -18.65 -7.09
C GLU A 58 6.70 -17.57 -6.11
N LEU A 59 5.95 -17.26 -5.04
CA LEU A 59 6.40 -16.33 -4.01
C LEU A 59 7.65 -16.84 -3.28
N ARG A 60 7.75 -18.15 -2.98
CA ARG A 60 8.95 -18.76 -2.37
C ARG A 60 10.16 -18.72 -3.30
N LYS A 61 9.94 -18.72 -4.62
CA LYS A 61 11.00 -18.46 -5.62
C LYS A 61 11.33 -16.97 -5.76
N GLY A 62 10.75 -16.11 -4.91
CA GLY A 62 10.96 -14.66 -4.95
C GLY A 62 10.33 -13.99 -6.16
N LYS A 63 9.25 -14.57 -6.71
CA LYS A 63 8.58 -14.04 -7.89
C LYS A 63 7.12 -13.70 -7.60
N ILE A 64 6.79 -12.41 -7.74
CA ILE A 64 5.40 -11.95 -7.73
C ILE A 64 4.88 -12.06 -9.15
N PRO A 65 3.74 -12.74 -9.40
CA PRO A 65 3.14 -12.80 -10.73
C PRO A 65 2.92 -11.40 -11.30
N GLU A 66 3.27 -11.18 -12.57
CA GLU A 66 3.32 -9.83 -13.16
C GLU A 66 1.96 -9.11 -13.17
N ASP A 67 0.87 -9.85 -13.38
CA ASP A 67 -0.49 -9.32 -13.31
C ASP A 67 -0.83 -8.85 -11.88
N PHE A 68 -0.44 -9.61 -10.86
CA PHE A 68 -0.60 -9.23 -9.46
C PHE A 68 0.33 -8.08 -9.04
N LYS A 69 1.61 -8.11 -9.45
CA LYS A 69 2.58 -7.04 -9.21
C LYS A 69 2.06 -5.70 -9.73
N ARG A 70 1.46 -5.70 -10.92
CA ARG A 70 0.80 -4.51 -11.47
C ARG A 70 -0.35 -4.01 -10.58
N GLN A 71 -1.16 -4.91 -10.01
CA GLN A 71 -2.19 -4.52 -9.05
C GLN A 71 -1.61 -3.89 -7.78
N MET A 72 -0.47 -4.37 -7.29
CA MET A 72 0.23 -3.75 -6.17
C MET A 72 0.65 -2.32 -6.50
N PHE A 73 1.19 -2.07 -7.70
CA PHE A 73 1.58 -0.73 -8.14
C PHE A 73 0.38 0.22 -8.19
N TYR A 74 -0.77 -0.25 -8.70
CA TYR A 74 -2.04 0.49 -8.66
C TYR A 74 -2.46 0.85 -7.23
N THR A 75 -2.42 -0.13 -6.33
CA THR A 75 -2.79 0.08 -4.92
C THR A 75 -1.86 1.07 -4.24
N PHE A 76 -0.55 0.97 -4.46
CA PHE A 76 0.44 1.91 -3.92
C PHE A 76 0.19 3.34 -4.42
N GLY A 77 -0.04 3.50 -5.73
CA GLY A 77 -0.38 4.80 -6.33
C GLY A 77 -1.71 5.38 -5.84
N ASP A 78 -2.72 4.55 -5.61
CA ASP A 78 -3.98 5.04 -5.04
C ASP A 78 -3.83 5.55 -3.61
N TYR A 79 -3.06 4.88 -2.75
CA TYR A 79 -2.76 5.40 -1.41
C TYR A 79 -1.94 6.70 -1.47
N ARG A 80 -1.00 6.80 -2.42
CA ARG A 80 -0.23 8.03 -2.65
C ARG A 80 -1.17 9.21 -2.96
N ASP A 81 -2.14 9.01 -3.84
CA ASP A 81 -3.04 10.08 -4.27
C ASP A 81 -4.12 10.39 -3.23
N LEU A 82 -4.56 9.38 -2.46
CA LEU A 82 -5.49 9.54 -1.35
C LEU A 82 -4.92 10.49 -0.28
N ARG A 83 -3.62 10.38 0.01
CA ARG A 83 -2.90 11.30 0.90
C ARG A 83 -3.01 12.75 0.42
N LEU A 84 -2.86 12.97 -0.89
CA LEU A 84 -2.86 14.30 -1.50
C LEU A 84 -4.26 14.90 -1.68
N GLY A 85 -5.32 14.12 -1.46
CA GLY A 85 -6.67 14.51 -1.88
C GLY A 85 -6.79 14.66 -3.40
N LYS A 86 -5.82 14.13 -4.16
CA LYS A 86 -5.82 14.10 -5.64
C LYS A 86 -6.49 12.84 -6.18
N ASP A 87 -7.00 12.01 -5.28
CA ASP A 87 -7.77 10.84 -5.63
C ASP A 87 -9.11 11.25 -6.28
N ILE A 88 -9.33 10.77 -7.51
CA ILE A 88 -10.53 11.02 -8.32
C ILE A 88 -11.69 10.09 -7.93
N GLY A 89 -11.49 9.21 -6.94
CA GLY A 89 -12.52 8.32 -6.42
C GLY A 89 -13.56 9.11 -5.63
N SER A 90 -14.80 9.11 -6.12
CA SER A 90 -15.90 9.89 -5.53
C SER A 90 -16.56 9.25 -4.30
N HIS A 91 -15.89 8.31 -3.61
CA HIS A 91 -16.51 7.63 -2.47
C HIS A 91 -16.64 8.59 -1.29
N VAL A 92 -17.81 8.65 -0.64
CA VAL A 92 -18.08 9.60 0.46
C VAL A 92 -17.05 9.48 1.60
N ASP A 93 -16.56 8.26 1.82
CA ASP A 93 -15.62 7.93 2.88
C ASP A 93 -14.19 8.45 2.66
N THR A 94 -13.81 8.87 1.45
CA THR A 94 -12.46 9.39 1.18
C THR A 94 -12.35 10.89 1.43
N LYS A 95 -13.48 11.61 1.57
CA LYS A 95 -13.55 13.07 1.61
C LYS A 95 -12.74 13.73 2.72
N ASN A 96 -12.63 13.09 3.89
CA ASN A 96 -11.97 13.68 5.06
C ASN A 96 -10.53 13.18 5.25
N ILE A 97 -10.09 12.17 4.51
CA ILE A 97 -8.80 11.53 4.75
C ILE A 97 -7.66 12.52 4.46
N SER A 98 -7.68 13.19 3.30
CA SER A 98 -6.65 14.16 2.94
C SER A 98 -6.61 15.35 3.92
N THR A 99 -7.76 15.85 4.34
CA THR A 99 -7.87 16.92 5.34
C THR A 99 -7.28 16.49 6.68
N ASN A 100 -7.62 15.29 7.16
CA ASN A 100 -7.09 14.77 8.43
C ASN A 100 -5.57 14.57 8.34
N VAL A 101 -5.06 14.03 7.23
CA VAL A 101 -3.63 13.91 6.96
C VAL A 101 -2.95 15.28 7.04
N GLN A 102 -3.49 16.29 6.34
CA GLN A 102 -2.93 17.64 6.36
C GLN A 102 -2.90 18.21 7.78
N ASN A 103 -3.99 18.10 8.54
CA ASN A 103 -4.07 18.60 9.91
C ASN A 103 -3.05 17.93 10.84
N ILE A 104 -2.89 16.60 10.74
CA ILE A 104 -1.90 15.83 11.53
C ILE A 104 -0.48 16.34 11.23
N LEU A 105 -0.13 16.51 9.95
CA LEU A 105 1.19 16.99 9.54
C LEU A 105 1.43 18.46 9.94
N GLU A 106 0.41 19.30 9.86
CA GLU A 106 0.49 20.70 10.28
C GLU A 106 0.74 20.86 11.77
N LYS A 107 0.12 20.02 12.62
CA LYS A 107 0.40 20.02 14.06
C LYS A 107 1.87 19.72 14.38
N GLN A 108 2.52 18.83 13.62
CA GLN A 108 3.94 18.54 13.79
C GLN A 108 4.84 19.75 13.48
N ASN A 109 4.36 20.69 12.66
CA ASN A 109 5.10 21.91 12.32
C ASN A 109 5.04 22.97 13.44
N GLY A 110 4.20 22.79 14.46
CA GLY A 110 3.96 23.72 15.58
C GLY A 110 5.11 23.87 16.60
N GLN A 111 6.31 23.36 16.30
CA GLN A 111 7.55 23.58 17.05
C GLN A 111 8.71 23.85 16.09
N HIS A 112 8.86 25.10 15.64
CA HIS A 112 10.07 25.66 15.01
C HIS A 112 10.76 24.87 13.87
N ARG A 113 10.08 24.03 13.11
CA ARG A 113 10.67 23.38 11.92
C ARG A 113 10.30 24.15 10.66
N VAL A 114 11.21 25.03 10.25
CA VAL A 114 11.36 25.39 8.83
C VAL A 114 12.39 24.39 8.28
N PRO A 115 12.07 23.57 7.26
CA PRO A 115 10.87 23.58 6.40
C PRO A 115 9.63 22.89 7.00
N LYS A 116 8.43 23.35 6.58
CA LYS A 116 7.12 22.75 6.88
C LYS A 116 7.06 21.34 6.27
N LEU A 117 6.82 20.30 7.07
CA LEU A 117 6.61 18.95 6.58
C LEU A 117 5.36 18.90 5.68
N THR A 118 5.55 18.61 4.41
CA THR A 118 4.45 18.44 3.44
C THR A 118 3.98 17.00 3.39
N ALA A 119 2.83 16.78 2.76
CA ALA A 119 2.35 15.43 2.48
C ALA A 119 3.31 14.68 1.54
N ASP A 120 3.97 15.36 0.60
CA ASP A 120 4.97 14.76 -0.29
C ASP A 120 6.21 14.31 0.50
N ASP A 121 6.77 15.17 1.36
CA ASP A 121 7.90 14.81 2.22
C ASP A 121 7.56 13.62 3.13
N TRP A 122 6.36 13.61 3.70
CA TRP A 122 5.90 12.52 4.53
C TRP A 122 5.79 11.22 3.75
N TRP A 123 5.32 11.26 2.50
CA TRP A 123 5.25 10.07 1.67
C TRP A 123 6.62 9.55 1.30
N GLU A 124 7.55 10.40 0.88
CA GLU A 124 8.92 9.99 0.56
C GLU A 124 9.57 9.29 1.76
N LYS A 125 9.36 9.81 2.97
CA LYS A 125 9.85 9.19 4.21
C LYS A 125 9.22 7.83 4.54
N ASN A 126 7.97 7.60 4.15
CA ASN A 126 7.19 6.44 4.62
C ASN A 126 6.84 5.43 3.51
N ALA A 127 7.07 5.76 2.24
CA ALA A 127 6.76 4.96 1.08
C ALA A 127 7.42 3.57 1.15
N GLU A 128 8.68 3.51 1.59
CA GLU A 128 9.39 2.25 1.83
C GLU A 128 8.65 1.37 2.84
N SER A 129 8.26 1.91 3.99
CA SER A 129 7.55 1.15 5.02
C SER A 129 6.19 0.67 4.54
N ILE A 130 5.48 1.47 3.75
CA ILE A 130 4.19 1.08 3.15
C ILE A 130 4.39 -0.07 2.17
N TRP A 131 5.38 0.02 1.29
CA TRP A 131 5.72 -1.06 0.37
C TRP A 131 6.17 -2.34 1.08
N GLN A 132 7.01 -2.23 2.12
CA GLN A 132 7.40 -3.37 2.95
C GLN A 132 6.18 -4.01 3.63
N GLY A 133 5.21 -3.22 4.08
CA GLY A 133 3.93 -3.73 4.60
C GLY A 133 3.16 -4.56 3.57
N MET A 134 3.16 -4.13 2.31
CA MET A 134 2.54 -4.86 1.20
C MET A 134 3.25 -6.20 0.93
N LEU A 135 4.58 -6.24 0.90
CA LEU A 135 5.35 -7.48 0.76
C LEU A 135 5.17 -8.43 1.95
N CYS A 136 5.10 -7.88 3.16
CA CYS A 136 4.85 -8.65 4.39
C CYS A 136 3.48 -9.34 4.32
N ALA A 137 2.45 -8.63 3.85
CA ALA A 137 1.11 -9.18 3.67
C ALA A 137 1.05 -10.35 2.69
N LEU A 138 1.80 -10.27 1.58
CA LEU A 138 1.95 -11.39 0.63
C LEU A 138 2.57 -12.62 1.29
N SER A 139 3.51 -12.40 2.19
CA SER A 139 4.28 -13.46 2.84
C SER A 139 3.52 -14.16 3.96
N TYR A 140 2.30 -13.73 4.30
CA TYR A 140 1.46 -14.43 5.27
C TYR A 140 0.70 -15.60 4.62
N ASP A 141 0.86 -16.81 5.14
CA ASP A 141 0.17 -18.02 4.67
C ASP A 141 -1.13 -18.19 5.47
N THR A 142 -2.28 -17.99 4.81
CA THR A 142 -3.59 -18.10 5.46
C THR A 142 -3.97 -19.53 5.86
N THR A 143 -3.42 -20.53 5.17
CA THR A 143 -3.70 -21.95 5.42
C THR A 143 -2.99 -22.40 6.67
N LYS A 144 -1.70 -22.08 6.77
CA LYS A 144 -0.87 -22.37 7.95
C LYS A 144 -1.03 -21.35 9.08
N LYS A 145 -1.69 -20.22 8.80
CA LYS A 145 -1.91 -19.09 9.71
C LYS A 145 -0.62 -18.53 10.29
N ASN A 146 0.45 -18.53 9.51
CA ASN A 146 1.77 -18.07 9.92
C ASN A 146 2.49 -17.33 8.79
N MET A 147 3.60 -16.68 9.13
CA MET A 147 4.48 -16.09 8.13
C MET A 147 5.26 -17.19 7.40
N ASP A 148 5.26 -17.11 6.07
CA ASP A 148 6.17 -17.86 5.22
C ASP A 148 7.49 -17.07 5.12
N TYR A 149 8.42 -17.38 6.03
CA TYR A 149 9.69 -16.65 6.14
C TYR A 149 10.60 -16.81 4.92
N GLU A 150 10.46 -17.92 4.17
CA GLU A 150 11.19 -18.13 2.92
C GLU A 150 10.69 -17.15 1.85
N ALA A 151 9.37 -17.12 1.60
CA ALA A 151 8.77 -16.14 0.71
C ALA A 151 9.09 -14.70 1.16
N GLN A 152 9.00 -14.40 2.45
CA GLN A 152 9.31 -13.07 2.98
C GLN A 152 10.74 -12.64 2.65
N LYS A 153 11.71 -13.52 2.88
CA LYS A 153 13.12 -13.25 2.62
C LYS A 153 13.36 -12.98 1.14
N GLU A 154 12.87 -13.86 0.27
CA GLU A 154 13.09 -13.75 -1.18
C GLU A 154 12.38 -12.52 -1.76
N LEU A 155 11.14 -12.24 -1.33
CA LEU A 155 10.40 -11.05 -1.77
C LEU A 155 11.05 -9.75 -1.31
N ASN A 156 11.52 -9.67 -0.06
CA ASN A 156 12.22 -8.49 0.46
C ASN A 156 13.56 -8.24 -0.23
N SER A 157 14.23 -9.31 -0.72
CA SER A 157 15.45 -9.21 -1.51
C SER A 157 15.14 -8.71 -2.93
N ASN A 158 14.24 -9.39 -3.64
CA ASN A 158 13.99 -9.15 -5.06
C ASN A 158 13.17 -7.89 -5.34
N TYR A 159 12.30 -7.52 -4.41
CA TYR A 159 11.42 -6.34 -4.53
C TYR A 159 11.72 -5.32 -3.43
N ASN A 160 12.97 -5.27 -2.95
CA ASN A 160 13.39 -4.23 -2.02
C ASN A 160 13.01 -2.86 -2.56
N TYR A 161 12.47 -1.99 -1.70
CA TYR A 161 12.01 -0.67 -2.11
C TYR A 161 13.08 0.11 -2.88
N ASN A 162 14.34 0.09 -2.44
CA ASN A 162 15.42 0.82 -3.10
C ASN A 162 15.72 0.32 -4.53
N THR A 163 15.42 -0.95 -4.81
CA THR A 163 15.59 -1.56 -6.14
C THR A 163 14.47 -1.15 -7.09
N ILE A 164 13.25 -0.97 -6.58
CA ILE A 164 12.06 -0.71 -7.41
C ILE A 164 11.49 0.70 -7.27
N LYS A 165 12.12 1.56 -6.46
CA LYS A 165 11.60 2.90 -6.11
C LYS A 165 11.33 3.75 -7.35
N ASP A 166 12.17 3.63 -8.37
CA ASP A 166 12.08 4.44 -9.58
C ASP A 166 10.88 3.99 -10.43
N ASP A 167 10.68 2.67 -10.57
CA ASP A 167 9.50 2.10 -11.23
C ASP A 167 8.21 2.44 -10.48
N LEU A 168 8.23 2.36 -9.14
CA LEU A 168 7.08 2.73 -8.30
C LEU A 168 6.77 4.22 -8.41
N ALA A 169 7.79 5.08 -8.39
CA ALA A 169 7.64 6.52 -8.49
C ALA A 169 7.13 6.93 -9.87
N ASP A 170 7.75 6.42 -10.95
CA ASP A 170 7.30 6.65 -12.33
C ASP A 170 5.84 6.24 -12.50
N PHE A 171 5.46 5.08 -11.98
CA PHE A 171 4.07 4.63 -12.05
C PHE A 171 3.13 5.50 -11.19
N ALA A 172 3.44 5.72 -9.92
CA ALA A 172 2.55 6.36 -8.96
C ALA A 172 2.43 7.88 -9.17
N THR A 173 3.36 8.51 -9.88
CA THR A 173 3.34 9.94 -10.22
C THR A 173 2.51 10.27 -11.44
N ARG A 174 2.27 9.31 -12.34
CA ARG A 174 1.35 9.47 -13.48
C ARG A 174 -0.04 9.87 -12.97
N PRO A 175 -0.72 10.87 -13.56
CA PRO A 175 -2.05 11.26 -13.14
C PRO A 175 -3.01 10.06 -13.04
N GLN A 176 -3.80 9.97 -11.97
CA GLN A 176 -4.62 8.78 -11.68
C GLN A 176 -5.56 8.39 -12.83
N PHE A 177 -6.06 9.39 -13.59
CA PHE A 177 -6.87 9.16 -14.79
C PHE A 177 -6.16 8.31 -15.86
N PHE A 178 -4.84 8.49 -16.05
CA PHE A 178 -4.07 7.69 -17.02
C PHE A 178 -3.62 6.34 -16.48
N ARG A 179 -3.77 6.12 -15.17
CA ARG A 179 -3.49 4.83 -14.55
C ARG A 179 -4.73 3.92 -14.69
N TRP A 180 -5.92 4.43 -14.40
CA TRP A 180 -7.16 3.66 -14.47
C TRP A 180 -7.61 3.37 -15.91
#